data_AF-A0A2J8U5B8-F1
#
_entry.id   AF-A0A2J8U5B8-F1
#
_cell.length_a   1.000
_cell.length_b   1.000
_cell.length_c   1.000
_cell.angle_alpha   90.00
_cell.angle_beta   90.00
_cell.angle_gamma   90.00
#
_symmetry.space_group_name_H-M   'P 1'
#
loop_
_entity.id
_entity.type
_entity.pdbx_description
1 polymer ?
#
loop_
_entity_poly.entity_id
_entity_poly.type
_entity_poly.pdbx_seq_one_letter_code
_entity_poly.pdbx_strand_id
1 'polypeptide(L)'
;DFFTVPPVFVSVYLNRSWLGLRFLRALRLIQFSEILQFLNILKTSNSIKLVNLLSIFISTWLTAAGFIHLVENSGDPWENFQNNQALTYWECVYLLMVTMSTVGYGDVYAKTTLGRLFMVFFILGGLAHCGLWTHHSGECFQLPEGLSAQGPG
;
A
#
# COMPACT_ATOMS: atom_id res chain seq x y z
N ASP A 1 15.53 -6.21 0.76
CA ASP A 1 16.40 -6.05 -0.43
C ASP A 1 16.61 -7.32 -1.30
N PHE A 2 16.05 -8.48 -0.95
CA PHE A 2 16.23 -9.72 -1.76
C PHE A 2 15.35 -9.78 -3.03
N PHE A 3 14.16 -9.17 -3.01
CA PHE A 3 13.20 -9.24 -4.14
C PHE A 3 13.41 -8.20 -5.24
N THR A 4 14.24 -7.18 -5.04
CA THR A 4 14.49 -6.10 -6.00
C THR A 4 15.68 -6.34 -6.91
N VAL A 5 16.62 -7.20 -6.51
CA VAL A 5 17.85 -7.50 -7.26
C VAL A 5 17.64 -8.51 -8.39
N PRO A 6 16.90 -9.64 -8.20
CA PRO A 6 16.65 -10.60 -9.27
C PRO A 6 15.90 -10.03 -10.48
N PRO A 7 14.84 -9.21 -10.31
CA PRO A 7 14.11 -8.58 -11.42
C PRO A 7 14.97 -7.74 -12.35
N VAL A 8 15.90 -6.99 -11.76
CA VAL A 8 16.79 -6.09 -12.51
C VAL A 8 17.78 -6.93 -13.32
N PHE A 9 18.29 -8.01 -12.75
CA PHE A 9 19.16 -8.96 -13.44
C PHE A 9 18.43 -9.70 -14.58
N VAL A 10 17.20 -10.16 -14.33
CA VAL A 10 16.36 -10.84 -15.33
C VAL A 10 15.94 -9.89 -16.46
N SER A 11 15.64 -8.62 -16.15
CA SER A 11 15.31 -7.60 -17.16
C SER A 11 16.50 -7.24 -18.06
N VAL A 12 17.73 -7.27 -17.53
CA VAL A 12 18.95 -7.07 -18.31
C VAL A 12 19.26 -8.31 -19.16
N TYR A 13 19.00 -9.52 -18.63
CA TYR A 13 19.21 -10.77 -19.33
C TYR A 13 18.26 -10.99 -20.52
N LEU A 14 17.03 -10.48 -20.47
CA LEU A 14 16.00 -10.70 -21.50
C LEU A 14 15.90 -9.62 -22.59
N ASN A 15 16.73 -8.56 -22.58
CA ASN A 15 16.76 -7.45 -23.56
C ASN A 15 15.36 -6.95 -24.02
N ARG A 16 14.38 -7.01 -23.12
CA ARG A 16 12.99 -6.58 -23.32
C ARG A 16 12.70 -5.61 -22.17
N SER A 17 12.33 -4.38 -22.48
CA SER A 17 11.97 -3.34 -21.52
C SER A 17 10.66 -3.70 -20.81
N TRP A 18 10.69 -4.71 -19.95
CA TRP A 18 9.52 -5.14 -19.19
C TRP A 18 9.30 -4.13 -18.05
N LEU A 19 8.26 -3.30 -18.19
CA LEU A 19 7.81 -2.30 -17.22
C LEU A 19 7.49 -2.90 -15.83
N GLY A 20 7.42 -4.22 -15.72
CA GLY A 20 6.76 -4.93 -14.63
C GLY A 20 7.29 -4.56 -13.25
N LEU A 21 8.56 -4.80 -12.94
CA LEU A 21 9.00 -4.84 -11.53
C LEU A 21 9.49 -3.51 -10.97
N ARG A 22 9.28 -2.39 -11.68
CA ARG A 22 9.74 -1.04 -11.23
C ARG A 22 8.97 -0.53 -10.02
N PHE A 23 7.71 -0.95 -9.82
CA PHE A 23 6.92 -0.57 -8.64
C PHE A 23 7.47 -1.15 -7.33
N LEU A 24 8.28 -2.21 -7.37
CA LEU A 24 8.99 -2.72 -6.18
C LEU A 24 9.97 -1.68 -5.60
N ARG A 25 10.31 -0.61 -6.33
CA ARG A 25 11.00 0.56 -5.75
C ARG A 25 10.15 1.30 -4.73
N ALA A 26 8.82 1.29 -4.81
CA ALA A 26 7.95 1.90 -3.81
C ALA A 26 8.07 1.16 -2.45
N LEU A 27 8.47 -0.11 -2.44
CA LEU A 27 8.79 -0.85 -1.21
C LEU A 27 9.97 -0.22 -0.45
N ARG A 28 10.87 0.51 -1.12
CA ARG A 28 11.95 1.27 -0.47
C ARG A 28 11.47 2.48 0.32
N LEU A 29 10.22 2.92 0.19
CA LEU A 29 9.66 3.98 1.05
C LEU A 29 9.61 3.56 2.54
N ILE A 30 9.61 2.25 2.81
CA ILE A 30 9.76 1.72 4.17
C ILE A 30 11.09 2.17 4.79
N GLN A 31 12.19 2.11 4.03
CA GLN A 31 13.52 2.57 4.47
C GLN A 31 13.55 4.10 4.68
N PHE A 32 12.73 4.86 3.95
CA PHE A 32 12.62 6.31 4.15
C PHE A 32 12.03 6.66 5.53
N SER A 33 11.10 5.85 6.04
CA SER A 33 10.59 6.00 7.40
C SER A 33 11.69 5.78 8.46
N GLU A 34 12.58 4.79 8.24
CA GLU A 34 13.72 4.53 9.12
C GLU A 34 14.73 5.69 9.10
N ILE A 35 14.97 6.29 7.93
CA ILE A 35 15.85 7.47 7.79
C ILE A 35 15.27 8.69 8.53
N LEU A 36 13.95 8.91 8.50
CA LEU A 36 13.30 9.99 9.26
C LEU A 36 13.45 9.81 10.78
N GLN A 37 13.47 8.56 11.26
CA GLN A 37 13.71 8.24 12.67
C GLN A 37 15.16 8.52 13.06
N PHE A 38 16.11 8.21 12.18
CA PHE A 38 17.53 8.51 12.38
C PHE A 38 17.82 10.02 12.45
N LEU A 39 17.04 10.85 11.76
CA LEU A 39 17.20 12.31 11.77
C LEU A 39 16.75 13.01 13.06
N ASN A 40 16.27 12.28 14.09
CA ASN A 40 15.85 12.80 15.40
C ASN A 40 14.85 13.98 15.34
N ILE A 41 14.17 14.17 14.21
CA ILE A 41 13.16 15.23 13.99
C ILE A 41 11.88 14.91 14.78
N LEU A 42 11.60 13.62 15.03
CA LEU A 42 10.45 13.15 15.79
C LEU A 42 10.88 12.84 17.24
N LYS A 43 10.78 13.83 18.12
CA LYS A 43 11.17 13.66 19.54
C LYS A 43 10.25 12.74 20.36
N THR A 44 9.03 12.49 19.87
CA THR A 44 8.00 11.72 20.60
C THR A 44 7.85 10.32 20.03
N SER A 45 7.94 9.29 20.89
CA SER A 45 7.78 7.87 20.49
C SER A 45 6.46 7.59 19.74
N ASN A 46 5.38 8.30 20.07
CA ASN A 46 4.09 8.15 19.40
C ASN A 46 4.12 8.66 17.95
N SER A 47 4.79 9.79 17.68
CA SER A 47 4.91 10.34 16.33
C SER A 47 5.75 9.45 15.42
N ILE A 48 6.79 8.79 15.96
CA ILE A 48 7.61 7.81 15.23
C ILE A 48 6.76 6.62 14.77
N LYS A 49 5.96 6.05 15.69
CA LYS A 49 5.08 4.92 15.38
C LYS A 49 4.02 5.29 14.33
N LEU A 50 3.43 6.48 14.45
CA LEU A 50 2.45 7.01 13.50
C LEU A 50 3.05 7.18 12.09
N VAL A 51 4.22 7.82 11.98
CA VAL A 51 4.92 7.99 10.69
C VAL A 51 5.29 6.64 10.07
N ASN A 52 5.71 5.68 10.89
CA ASN A 52 5.98 4.33 10.42
C ASN A 52 4.73 3.64 9.85
N LEU A 53 3.60 3.71 10.55
CA LEU A 53 2.32 3.17 10.09
C LEU A 53 1.86 3.82 8.78
N LEU A 54 1.94 5.15 8.66
CA LEU A 54 1.59 5.86 7.43
C LEU A 54 2.51 5.49 6.26
N SER A 55 3.81 5.34 6.48
CA SER A 55 4.74 4.92 5.43
C SER A 55 4.44 3.50 4.94
N ILE A 56 4.15 2.58 5.86
CA ILE A 56 3.74 1.21 5.52
C ILE A 56 2.44 1.22 4.71
N PHE A 57 1.48 2.07 5.08
CA PHE A 57 0.21 2.22 4.36
C PHE A 57 0.42 2.70 2.92
N ILE A 58 1.13 3.81 2.74
CA ILE A 58 1.40 4.40 1.42
C ILE A 58 2.22 3.43 0.55
N SER A 59 3.22 2.76 1.13
CA SER A 59 4.05 1.79 0.41
C SER A 59 3.24 0.58 -0.05
N THR A 60 2.39 0.02 0.83
CA THR A 60 1.51 -1.12 0.49
C THR A 60 0.52 -0.73 -0.61
N TRP A 61 -0.06 0.47 -0.52
CA TRP A 61 -1.01 0.97 -1.51
C TRP A 61 -0.37 1.18 -2.89
N LEU A 62 0.79 1.84 -2.97
CA LEU A 62 1.51 2.01 -4.24
C LEU A 62 1.99 0.67 -4.83
N THR A 63 2.43 -0.25 -3.98
CA THR A 63 2.83 -1.60 -4.41
C THR A 63 1.65 -2.38 -4.97
N ALA A 64 0.47 -2.29 -4.33
CA ALA A 64 -0.76 -2.88 -4.83
C ALA A 64 -1.19 -2.28 -6.18
N ALA A 65 -1.04 -0.97 -6.38
CA ALA A 65 -1.38 -0.30 -7.64
C ALA A 65 -0.50 -0.81 -8.78
N GLY A 66 0.81 -0.92 -8.54
CA GLY A 66 1.76 -1.47 -9.49
C GLY A 66 1.50 -2.94 -9.81
N PHE A 67 1.11 -3.73 -8.81
CA PHE A 67 0.75 -5.14 -8.99
C PHE A 67 -0.47 -5.30 -9.89
N ILE A 68 -1.56 -4.57 -9.62
CA ILE A 68 -2.79 -4.60 -10.45
C ILE A 68 -2.47 -4.15 -11.88
N HIS A 69 -1.73 -3.06 -12.04
CA HIS A 69 -1.31 -2.58 -13.35
C HIS A 69 -0.53 -3.64 -14.14
N LEU A 70 0.37 -4.38 -13.48
CA LEU A 70 1.13 -5.46 -14.12
C LEU A 70 0.23 -6.63 -14.50
N VAL A 71 -0.66 -7.05 -13.60
CA VAL A 71 -1.56 -8.18 -13.84
C VAL A 71 -2.55 -7.87 -14.96
N GLU A 72 -3.16 -6.68 -14.98
CA GLU A 72 -4.10 -6.26 -16.02
C GLU A 72 -3.41 -6.09 -17.39
N ASN A 73 -2.19 -5.51 -17.44
CA ASN A 73 -1.44 -5.40 -18.69
C ASN A 73 -0.88 -6.73 -19.20
N SER A 74 -0.56 -7.66 -18.29
CA SER A 74 -0.06 -8.98 -18.68
C SER A 74 -1.20 -9.87 -19.16
N GLY A 75 -2.38 -9.79 -18.53
CA GLY A 75 -3.52 -10.67 -18.79
C GLY A 75 -3.42 -12.00 -18.04
N ASP A 76 -4.52 -12.77 -18.05
CA ASP A 76 -4.57 -14.06 -17.38
C ASP A 76 -3.85 -15.16 -18.20
N PRO A 77 -2.93 -15.94 -17.60
CA PRO A 77 -2.22 -17.01 -18.30
C PRO A 77 -3.14 -18.18 -18.67
N TRP A 78 -4.22 -18.38 -17.91
CA TRP A 78 -5.21 -19.44 -18.16
C TRP A 78 -6.07 -19.20 -19.41
N GLU A 79 -6.22 -17.93 -19.82
CA GLU A 79 -7.02 -17.50 -20.97
C GLU A 79 -6.12 -17.10 -22.16
N ASN A 80 -4.92 -17.70 -22.27
CA ASN A 80 -3.93 -17.38 -23.30
C ASN A 80 -3.64 -15.87 -23.45
N PHE A 81 -3.69 -15.10 -22.35
CA PHE A 81 -3.50 -13.65 -22.34
C PHE A 81 -4.47 -12.84 -23.24
N GLN A 82 -5.62 -13.41 -23.60
CA GLN A 82 -6.64 -12.74 -24.42
C GLN A 82 -7.35 -11.62 -23.66
N ASN A 83 -7.43 -11.72 -22.32
CA ASN A 83 -8.09 -10.76 -21.44
C ASN A 83 -7.13 -9.69 -20.88
N ASN A 84 -6.24 -9.15 -21.72
CA ASN A 84 -5.40 -8.02 -21.35
C ASN A 84 -6.24 -6.74 -21.35
N GLN A 85 -6.06 -5.92 -20.30
CA GLN A 85 -6.57 -4.56 -20.26
C GLN A 85 -5.40 -3.60 -20.06
N ALA A 86 -5.15 -2.77 -21.07
CA ALA A 86 -4.16 -1.70 -21.00
C ALA A 86 -4.67 -0.56 -20.12
N LEU A 87 -4.64 -0.75 -18.80
CA LEU A 87 -4.84 0.32 -17.82
C LEU A 87 -3.54 1.08 -17.62
N THR A 88 -3.65 2.40 -17.49
CA THR A 88 -2.52 3.23 -17.08
C THR A 88 -2.28 3.09 -15.58
N TYR A 89 -1.05 3.39 -15.12
CA TYR A 89 -0.71 3.34 -13.71
C TYR A 89 -1.61 4.24 -12.85
N TRP A 90 -1.96 5.43 -13.36
CA TRP A 90 -2.81 6.39 -12.66
C TRP A 90 -4.25 5.90 -12.49
N GLU A 91 -4.80 5.17 -13.47
CA GLU A 91 -6.12 4.54 -13.35
C GLU A 91 -6.11 3.43 -12.29
N CYS A 92 -5.00 2.68 -12.18
CA CYS A 92 -4.86 1.65 -11.13
C CYS A 92 -4.76 2.28 -9.73
N VAL A 93 -4.04 3.39 -9.60
CA VAL A 93 -3.98 4.19 -8.36
C VAL A 93 -5.35 4.73 -8.00
N TYR A 94 -6.09 5.26 -8.98
CA TYR A 94 -7.46 5.74 -8.81
C TYR A 94 -8.41 4.62 -8.37
N LEU A 95 -8.38 3.47 -9.02
CA LEU A 95 -9.15 2.27 -8.66
C LEU A 95 -8.91 1.89 -7.20
N LEU A 96 -7.66 1.84 -6.75
CA LEU A 96 -7.34 1.52 -5.37
C LEU A 96 -7.76 2.61 -4.38
N MET A 97 -7.72 3.89 -4.75
CA MET A 97 -8.26 4.97 -3.89
C MET A 97 -9.76 4.85 -3.70
N VAL A 98 -10.49 4.64 -4.79
CA VAL A 98 -11.95 4.47 -4.77
C VAL A 98 -12.36 3.22 -4.00
N THR A 99 -11.55 2.17 -4.06
CA THR A 99 -11.76 0.92 -3.31
C THR A 99 -11.45 1.10 -1.82
N MET A 100 -10.34 1.74 -1.46
CA MET A 100 -9.96 2.00 -0.06
C MET A 100 -10.94 2.95 0.63
N SER A 101 -11.40 3.97 -0.09
CA SER A 101 -12.44 4.87 0.41
C SER A 101 -13.83 4.23 0.44
N THR A 102 -13.96 2.96 0.01
CA THR A 102 -15.22 2.21 -0.06
C THR A 102 -16.29 2.87 -0.94
N VAL A 103 -15.90 3.82 -1.80
CA VAL A 103 -16.82 4.54 -2.69
C VAL A 103 -17.28 3.63 -3.83
N GLY A 104 -16.33 2.90 -4.44
CA GLY A 104 -16.64 1.86 -5.41
C GLY A 104 -17.46 2.33 -6.62
N TYR A 105 -17.07 3.42 -7.30
CA TYR A 105 -17.80 3.94 -8.48
C TYR A 105 -18.02 2.89 -9.58
N GLY A 106 -17.08 1.95 -9.74
CA GLY A 106 -17.17 0.85 -10.70
C GLY A 106 -16.96 1.28 -12.16
N ASP A 107 -16.46 2.50 -12.39
CA ASP A 107 -16.09 3.05 -13.69
C ASP A 107 -14.82 2.39 -14.24
N VAL A 108 -13.83 2.22 -13.37
CA VAL A 108 -12.62 1.43 -13.62
C VAL A 108 -12.69 0.19 -12.72
N TYR A 109 -12.42 -0.99 -13.28
CA TYR A 109 -12.38 -2.24 -12.53
C TYR A 109 -11.43 -3.24 -13.19
N ALA A 110 -10.90 -4.17 -12.38
CA ALA A 110 -10.04 -5.24 -12.86
C ALA A 110 -10.87 -6.30 -13.61
N LYS A 111 -10.51 -6.58 -14.87
CA LYS A 111 -11.18 -7.62 -15.67
C LYS A 111 -10.53 -8.99 -15.54
N THR A 112 -9.24 -9.02 -15.19
CA THR A 112 -8.51 -10.27 -14.99
C THR A 112 -8.98 -11.00 -13.74
N THR A 113 -8.95 -12.32 -13.79
CA THR A 113 -9.32 -13.18 -12.66
C THR A 113 -8.30 -13.05 -11.54
N LEU A 114 -7.01 -12.94 -11.88
CA LEU A 114 -5.95 -12.65 -10.92
C LEU A 114 -6.12 -11.26 -10.26
N GLY A 115 -6.48 -10.24 -11.04
CA GLY A 115 -6.72 -8.89 -10.53
C GLY A 115 -7.90 -8.85 -9.55
N ARG A 116 -9.01 -9.53 -9.89
CA ARG A 116 -10.16 -9.67 -8.98
C ARG A 116 -9.82 -10.38 -7.68
N LEU A 117 -9.08 -11.48 -7.74
CA LEU A 117 -8.63 -12.21 -6.55
C LEU A 117 -7.77 -11.31 -5.65
N PHE A 118 -6.84 -10.56 -6.24
CA PHE A 118 -5.99 -9.64 -5.51
C PHE A 118 -6.79 -8.51 -4.83
N MET A 119 -7.80 -7.95 -5.50
CA MET A 119 -8.67 -6.92 -4.92
C MET A 119 -9.41 -7.42 -3.67
N VAL A 120 -9.88 -8.67 -3.66
CA VAL A 120 -10.54 -9.25 -2.47
C VAL A 120 -9.57 -9.32 -1.28
N PHE A 121 -8.36 -9.84 -1.50
CA PHE A 121 -7.33 -9.87 -0.45
C PHE A 121 -6.95 -8.46 0.03
N PHE A 122 -6.87 -7.51 -0.89
CA PHE A 122 -6.53 -6.13 -0.57
C PHE A 122 -7.61 -5.45 0.30
N ILE A 123 -8.90 -5.68 0.02
CA ILE A 123 -9.99 -5.15 0.85
C ILE A 123 -9.94 -5.73 2.27
N LEU A 124 -9.73 -7.04 2.41
CA LEU A 124 -9.58 -7.69 3.72
C LEU A 124 -8.36 -7.14 4.49
N GLY A 125 -7.23 -6.98 3.81
CA GLY A 125 -6.03 -6.38 4.39
C GLY A 125 -6.20 -4.91 4.78
N GLY A 126 -6.91 -4.14 3.95
CA GLY A 126 -7.22 -2.73 4.20
C GLY A 126 -8.07 -2.52 5.44
N LEU A 127 -9.09 -3.36 5.65
CA LEU A 127 -9.91 -3.35 6.86
C LEU A 127 -9.09 -3.64 8.12
N ALA A 128 -8.21 -4.64 8.06
CA ALA A 128 -7.32 -4.96 9.18
C ALA A 128 -6.36 -3.81 9.51
N HIS A 129 -5.80 -3.16 8.48
CA HIS A 129 -4.91 -2.01 8.66
C HIS A 129 -5.65 -0.79 9.22
N CYS A 130 -6.89 -0.53 8.77
CA CYS A 130 -7.72 0.54 9.30
C CYS A 130 -8.05 0.33 10.79
N GLY A 131 -8.31 -0.92 11.21
CA GLY A 131 -8.48 -1.28 12.62
C GLY A 131 -7.24 -0.99 13.47
N LEU A 132 -6.05 -1.32 12.97
CA LEU A 132 -4.80 -1.03 13.68
C LEU A 132 -4.54 0.48 13.80
N TRP A 133 -4.86 1.23 12.75
CA TRP A 133 -4.69 2.68 12.73
C TRP A 133 -5.62 3.39 13.72
N THR A 134 -6.87 2.96 13.82
CA THR A 134 -7.84 3.49 14.80
C THR A 134 -7.44 3.17 16.23
N HIS A 135 -6.99 1.94 16.52
CA HIS A 135 -6.46 1.58 17.84
C HIS A 135 -5.29 2.50 18.25
N HIS A 136 -4.30 2.67 17.37
CA HIS A 136 -3.13 3.48 17.67
C HIS A 136 -3.45 4.98 17.79
N SER A 137 -4.41 5.47 17.01
CA SER A 137 -4.88 6.86 17.10
C SER A 137 -5.65 7.11 18.39
N GLY A 138 -6.42 6.13 18.88
CA GLY A 138 -7.10 6.17 20.17
C GLY A 138 -6.14 6.27 21.36
N GLU A 139 -5.08 5.47 21.37
CA GLU A 139 -4.02 5.53 22.40
C GLU A 139 -3.37 6.92 22.48
N CYS A 140 -3.24 7.61 21.35
CA CYS A 140 -2.65 8.94 21.30
C CYS A 140 -3.61 10.06 21.75
N PHE A 141 -4.93 9.82 21.68
CA PHE A 141 -5.97 10.78 22.11
C PHE A 141 -6.36 10.60 23.59
N GLN A 142 -6.10 9.44 24.20
CA GLN A 142 -6.46 9.11 25.58
C GLN A 142 -5.51 9.65 26.69
N LEU A 143 -4.73 10.71 26.44
CA LEU A 143 -3.98 11.41 27.50
C LEU A 143 -4.83 12.55 28.11
N PRO A 144 -4.85 12.72 29.45
CA PRO A 144 -5.65 12.00 30.43
C PRO A 144 -6.84 12.86 30.95
N GLU A 145 -8.07 12.34 30.91
CA GLU A 145 -9.20 12.86 31.72
C GLU A 145 -9.13 12.34 33.17
N GLY A 146 -7.95 12.46 33.81
CA GLY A 146 -7.65 11.81 35.09
C GLY A 146 -7.29 12.76 36.24
N LEU A 147 -7.60 14.06 36.16
CA LEU A 147 -7.18 15.02 37.18
C LEU A 147 -8.24 16.10 37.51
N SER A 148 -9.52 15.70 37.60
CA SER A 148 -10.62 16.58 38.05
C SER A 148 -11.50 15.96 39.14
N ALA A 149 -11.00 14.98 39.92
CA ALA A 149 -11.74 14.38 41.03
C ALA A 149 -10.92 14.29 42.34
N GLN A 150 -10.33 15.40 42.77
CA GLN A 150 -10.08 15.66 44.19
C GLN A 150 -10.47 17.12 44.49
N GLY A 151 -11.76 17.33 44.78
CA GLY A 151 -12.24 18.52 45.47
C GLY A 151 -12.24 18.26 46.98
N PRO A 152 -11.91 19.27 47.81
CA PRO A 152 -11.74 19.09 49.26
C PRO A 152 -13.10 18.94 49.93
N GLY A 153 -13.24 17.94 50.79
CA GLY A 153 -14.36 17.74 51.71
C GLY A 153 -13.83 17.23 53.04
#